data_AF-A0A168AIL7-F1
#
_entry.id   AF-A0A168AIL7-F1
#
_cell.length_a   1.000
_cell.length_b   1.000
_cell.length_c   1.000
_cell.angle_alpha   90.00
_cell.angle_beta   90.00
_cell.angle_gamma   90.00
#
_symmetry.space_group_name_H-M   'P 1'
#
loop_
_entity.id
_entity.type
_entity.pdbx_description
1 polymer ?
#
loop_
_entity_poly.entity_id
_entity_poly.type
_entity_poly.pdbx_seq_one_letter_code
_entity_poly.pdbx_strand_id
1 'polypeptide(L)'
;MCVARQDHHCIWLMRCVGRKNYKYFLALLLSLGVLTIYAVCLGYGILSSRLQQAFEHAQSSSSSGSTAAVGLPWYTDGGITLNLRRFAAAIGDDVRIGSVFLLTLMCMPLPFGLLAFHIYLIWAGTTTSETSKWEMWKDFIKDRMAFMARRSQVYYPPDPAVEPEVRWPVVSDQTLRCTNQGKHPRLGYLFNDLNYEIVLPNDPDAPEDLRWVRVRHMREVVNLYDMGFKNNLRDALAMDVDLGR
;
A
#
# COMPACT_ATOMS: atom_id res chain seq x y z
N MET A 1 2.32 -6.61 22.28
CA MET A 1 1.89 -5.20 22.18
C MET A 1 0.84 -5.09 21.09
N CYS A 2 -0.32 -4.50 21.36
CA CYS A 2 -1.37 -4.28 20.36
C CYS A 2 -1.21 -2.89 19.72
N VAL A 3 -1.40 -2.80 18.40
CA VAL A 3 -1.32 -1.55 17.64
C VAL A 3 -2.69 -1.29 17.01
N ALA A 4 -3.33 -0.17 17.38
CA ALA A 4 -4.63 0.20 16.83
C ALA A 4 -4.52 0.51 15.33
N ARG A 5 -5.43 -0.09 14.53
CA ARG A 5 -5.43 -0.03 13.05
C ARG A 5 -4.03 -0.23 12.49
N GLN A 6 -3.43 -1.36 12.85
CA GLN A 6 -2.06 -1.70 12.47
C GLN A 6 -1.98 -1.87 10.95
N ASP A 7 -1.09 -1.12 10.33
CA ASP A 7 -0.88 -1.16 8.89
C ASP A 7 0.21 -2.15 8.54
N HIS A 8 1.46 -1.88 8.93
CA HIS A 8 2.59 -2.79 8.77
C HIS A 8 3.66 -2.52 9.84
N HIS A 9 4.59 -3.45 10.02
CA HIS A 9 5.83 -3.19 10.73
C HIS A 9 6.85 -2.61 9.74
N CYS A 10 7.21 -1.34 9.89
CA CYS A 10 8.14 -0.69 8.99
C CYS A 10 9.57 -0.90 9.49
N ILE A 11 10.35 -1.71 8.77
CA ILE A 11 11.76 -1.98 9.10
C ILE A 11 12.61 -0.71 9.05
N TRP A 12 12.28 0.23 8.15
CA TRP A 12 13.01 1.49 7.98
C TRP A 12 12.83 2.47 9.15
N LEU A 13 11.67 2.44 9.79
CA LEU A 13 11.36 3.27 10.96
C LEU A 13 11.59 2.55 12.29
N MET A 14 11.93 1.26 12.21
CA MET A 14 12.04 0.31 13.34
C MET A 14 10.83 0.38 14.28
N ARG A 15 9.63 0.57 13.72
CA ARG A 15 8.38 0.69 14.49
C ARG A 15 7.18 0.28 13.65
N CYS A 16 6.11 -0.09 14.34
CA CYS A 16 4.82 -0.31 13.69
C CYS A 16 4.22 1.01 13.21
N VAL A 17 3.65 0.97 12.01
CA VAL A 17 2.79 2.01 11.46
C VAL A 17 1.34 1.62 11.74
N GLY A 18 0.57 2.54 12.29
CA GLY A 18 -0.85 2.35 12.59
C GLY A 18 -1.54 3.70 12.82
N ARG A 19 -2.72 3.69 13.45
CA ARG A 19 -3.61 4.87 13.50
C ARG A 19 -2.91 6.18 13.92
N LYS A 20 -2.12 6.14 15.00
CA LYS A 20 -1.53 7.36 15.59
C LYS A 20 -0.42 7.98 14.75
N ASN A 21 0.30 7.19 13.95
CA ASN A 21 1.48 7.65 13.20
C ASN A 21 1.33 7.53 11.67
N TYR A 22 0.20 7.05 11.16
CA TYR A 22 -0.04 6.91 9.72
C TYR A 22 0.13 8.24 8.96
N LYS A 23 -0.40 9.35 9.46
CA LYS A 23 -0.21 10.69 8.87
C LYS A 23 1.26 11.10 8.72
N TYR A 24 2.10 10.77 9.70
CA TYR A 24 3.53 11.08 9.65
C TYR A 24 4.26 10.20 8.64
N PHE A 25 3.83 8.95 8.50
CA PHE A 25 4.34 8.06 7.47
C PHE A 25 3.97 8.56 6.05
N LEU A 26 2.74 9.04 5.82
CA LEU A 26 2.36 9.66 4.55
C LEU A 26 3.18 10.93 4.27
N ALA A 27 3.36 11.78 5.29
CA ALA A 27 4.18 12.98 5.18
C ALA A 27 5.66 12.65 4.88
N LEU A 28 6.19 11.58 5.48
CA LEU A 28 7.52 11.07 5.19
C LEU A 28 7.65 10.67 3.72
N LEU A 29 6.73 9.87 3.18
CA LEU A 29 6.75 9.46 1.77
C LEU A 29 6.69 10.67 0.83
N LEU A 30 5.81 11.63 1.12
CA LEU A 30 5.70 12.87 0.34
C LEU A 30 7.00 13.68 0.39
N SER A 31 7.55 13.90 1.59
CA SER A 31 8.80 14.66 1.77
C SER A 31 9.99 13.99 1.08
N LEU A 32 10.06 12.65 1.10
CA LEU A 32 11.09 11.89 0.40
C LEU A 32 10.93 11.97 -1.12
N GLY A 33 9.68 11.94 -1.62
CA GLY A 33 9.38 12.19 -3.02
C GLY A 33 9.83 13.58 -3.47
N VAL A 34 9.50 14.62 -2.70
CA VAL A 34 9.93 16.00 -2.99
C VAL A 34 11.47 16.12 -2.95
N LEU A 35 12.12 15.52 -1.96
CA LEU A 35 13.58 15.53 -1.83
C LEU A 35 14.27 14.85 -3.02
N THR A 36 13.75 13.71 -3.48
CA THR A 36 14.32 12.98 -4.63
C THR A 36 14.12 13.76 -5.93
N ILE A 37 12.96 14.40 -6.14
CA ILE A 37 12.78 15.32 -7.28
C ILE A 37 13.79 16.46 -7.23
N TYR A 38 13.93 17.12 -6.08
CA TYR A 38 14.88 18.22 -5.90
C TYR A 38 16.31 17.78 -6.22
N ALA A 39 16.73 16.63 -5.70
CA ALA A 39 18.06 16.08 -5.94
C ALA A 39 18.30 15.75 -7.42
N VAL A 40 17.31 15.19 -8.11
CA VAL A 40 17.39 14.90 -9.56
C VAL A 40 17.49 16.19 -10.37
N CYS A 41 16.65 17.19 -10.08
CA CYS A 41 16.70 18.48 -10.78
C CYS A 41 18.03 19.20 -10.55
N LEU A 42 18.52 19.22 -9.31
CA LEU A 42 19.80 19.82 -8.96
C LEU A 42 20.97 19.09 -9.63
N GLY A 43 21.00 17.77 -9.55
CA GLY A 43 22.05 16.95 -10.16
C GLY A 43 22.08 17.10 -11.68
N TYR A 44 20.91 17.12 -12.33
CA TYR A 44 20.79 17.40 -13.76
C TYR A 44 21.31 18.81 -14.10
N GLY A 45 20.92 19.83 -13.34
CA GLY A 45 21.38 21.21 -13.53
C GLY A 45 22.90 21.36 -13.42
N ILE A 46 23.50 20.74 -12.39
CA ILE A 46 24.96 20.76 -12.23
C ILE A 46 25.63 20.01 -13.40
N LEU A 47 25.18 18.79 -13.71
CA LEU A 47 25.80 17.96 -14.74
C LEU A 47 25.72 18.59 -16.14
N SER A 48 24.58 19.20 -16.48
CA SER A 48 24.39 19.94 -17.73
C SER A 48 25.28 21.18 -17.81
N SER A 49 25.43 21.93 -16.72
CA SER A 49 26.35 23.09 -16.70
C SER A 49 27.81 22.70 -16.92
N ARG A 50 28.25 21.58 -16.32
CA ARG A 50 29.61 21.04 -16.50
C ARG A 50 29.85 20.56 -17.91
N LEU A 51 28.87 19.84 -18.46
CA LEU A 51 28.92 19.38 -19.85
C LEU A 51 29.02 20.56 -20.82
N GLN A 52 28.26 21.64 -20.59
CA GLN A 52 28.34 22.84 -21.41
C GLN A 52 29.73 23.51 -21.35
N GLN A 53 30.31 23.67 -20.16
CA GLN A 53 31.67 24.21 -20.00
C GLN A 53 32.72 23.35 -20.71
N ALA A 54 32.63 22.03 -20.58
CA ALA A 54 33.54 21.10 -21.26
C ALA A 54 33.44 21.23 -22.79
N PHE A 55 32.23 21.44 -23.32
CA PHE A 55 32.02 21.68 -24.75
C PHE A 55 32.59 23.01 -25.21
N GLU A 56 32.37 24.10 -24.47
CA GLU A 56 32.89 25.43 -24.80
C GLU A 56 34.43 25.40 -24.85
N HIS A 57 35.08 24.74 -23.89
CA HIS A 57 36.53 24.53 -23.92
C HIS A 57 36.99 23.67 -25.11
N ALA A 58 36.34 22.55 -25.38
CA ALA A 58 36.69 21.68 -26.52
C ALA A 58 36.53 22.39 -27.88
N GLN A 59 35.50 23.22 -28.04
CA GLN A 59 35.26 24.00 -29.25
C GLN A 59 36.29 25.12 -29.44
N SER A 60 36.66 25.82 -28.36
CA SER A 60 37.73 26.83 -28.43
C SER A 60 39.10 26.26 -28.83
N SER A 61 39.30 24.96 -28.62
CA SER A 61 40.54 24.23 -28.92
C SER A 61 40.60 23.65 -30.33
N SER A 62 39.47 23.58 -31.05
CA SER A 62 39.35 22.86 -32.33
C SER A 62 38.70 23.73 -33.40
N SER A 63 39.53 24.38 -34.22
CA SER A 63 39.12 25.30 -35.29
C SER A 63 38.46 24.63 -36.52
N SER A 64 38.00 23.37 -36.44
CA SER A 64 37.46 22.64 -37.61
C SER A 64 36.39 21.57 -37.31
N GLY A 65 35.75 21.57 -36.14
CA GLY A 65 34.70 20.60 -35.78
C GLY A 65 33.28 21.06 -36.14
N SER A 66 32.55 20.25 -36.89
CA SER A 66 31.17 20.49 -37.33
C SER A 66 30.18 20.72 -36.18
N THR A 67 29.65 21.93 -36.10
CA THR A 67 28.64 22.43 -35.13
C THR A 67 27.30 21.67 -35.15
N ALA A 68 27.05 20.85 -36.17
CA ALA A 68 25.78 20.15 -36.38
C ALA A 68 25.44 19.12 -35.29
N ALA A 69 26.46 18.52 -34.64
CA ALA A 69 26.21 17.51 -33.61
C ALA A 69 25.78 18.13 -32.26
N VAL A 70 26.10 19.39 -31.98
CA VAL A 70 26.00 19.99 -30.62
C VAL A 70 24.55 20.06 -30.11
N GLY A 71 23.55 20.19 -31.00
CA GLY A 71 22.15 20.41 -30.62
C GLY A 71 21.14 19.34 -31.05
N LEU A 72 21.56 18.10 -31.37
CA LEU A 72 20.62 17.07 -31.82
C LEU A 72 19.58 16.73 -30.73
N PRO A 73 18.28 16.94 -30.96
CA PRO A 73 17.24 16.58 -30.01
C PRO A 73 17.20 15.07 -29.74
N TRP A 74 16.67 14.67 -28.58
CA TRP A 74 16.56 13.27 -28.18
C TRP A 74 15.69 12.41 -29.13
N TYR A 75 14.79 13.04 -29.89
CA TYR A 75 13.85 12.37 -30.80
C TYR A 75 14.39 12.13 -32.22
N THR A 76 15.58 12.63 -32.56
CA THR A 76 16.16 12.45 -33.91
C THR A 76 16.95 11.15 -34.02
N ASP A 77 17.10 10.63 -35.24
CA ASP A 77 17.95 9.48 -35.50
C ASP A 77 19.40 9.78 -35.07
N GLY A 78 20.00 8.87 -34.30
CA GLY A 78 21.31 9.06 -33.64
C GLY A 78 21.35 10.06 -32.47
N GLY A 79 20.29 10.84 -32.22
CA GLY A 79 20.21 11.83 -31.14
C GLY A 79 20.24 11.18 -29.76
N ILE A 80 19.53 10.07 -29.57
CA ILE A 80 19.54 9.32 -28.31
C ILE A 80 20.94 8.81 -27.95
N THR A 81 21.64 8.19 -28.90
CA THR A 81 23.00 7.64 -28.70
C THR A 81 23.98 8.74 -28.36
N LEU A 82 23.90 9.88 -29.06
CA LEU A 82 24.77 11.02 -28.80
C LEU A 82 24.52 11.63 -27.42
N ASN A 83 23.26 11.88 -27.06
CA ASN A 83 22.91 12.44 -25.76
C ASN A 83 23.28 11.49 -24.60
N LEU A 84 23.09 10.18 -24.76
CA LEU A 84 23.52 9.18 -23.76
C LEU A 84 25.04 9.16 -23.59
N ARG A 85 25.81 9.23 -24.68
CA ARG A 85 27.29 9.31 -24.60
C ARG A 85 27.75 10.56 -23.86
N ARG A 86 27.11 11.70 -24.11
CA ARG A 86 27.42 12.97 -23.43
C ARG A 86 27.09 12.91 -21.95
N PHE A 87 25.94 12.34 -21.63
CA PHE A 87 25.50 12.15 -20.26
C PHE A 87 26.45 11.23 -19.49
N ALA A 88 26.86 10.13 -20.11
CA ALA A 88 27.86 9.20 -19.55
C ALA A 88 29.23 9.88 -19.37
N ALA A 89 29.66 10.71 -20.32
CA ALA A 89 30.89 11.50 -20.19
C ALA A 89 30.82 12.50 -19.03
N ALA A 90 29.70 13.22 -18.90
CA ALA A 90 29.49 14.16 -17.81
C ALA A 90 29.51 13.45 -16.43
N ILE A 91 28.91 12.27 -16.33
CA ILE A 91 28.95 11.44 -15.12
C ILE A 91 30.37 10.96 -14.83
N GLY A 92 31.14 10.62 -15.88
CA GLY A 92 32.53 10.18 -15.75
C GLY A 92 33.47 11.29 -15.27
N ASP A 93 33.19 12.54 -15.64
CA ASP A 93 33.99 13.71 -15.26
C ASP A 93 33.84 14.04 -13.77
N ASP A 94 32.61 13.95 -13.23
CA ASP A 94 32.35 14.05 -11.79
C ASP A 94 31.54 12.86 -11.27
N VAL A 95 32.26 11.78 -10.98
CA VAL A 95 31.66 10.53 -10.46
C VAL A 95 30.90 10.76 -9.15
N ARG A 96 31.28 11.75 -8.33
CA ARG A 96 30.62 12.03 -7.06
C ARG A 96 29.22 12.58 -7.29
N ILE A 97 29.10 13.60 -8.14
CA ILE A 97 27.80 14.20 -8.47
C ILE A 97 26.98 13.25 -9.35
N GLY A 98 27.63 12.61 -10.32
CA GLY A 98 26.99 11.64 -11.22
C GLY A 98 26.41 10.43 -10.48
N SER A 99 27.11 9.87 -9.50
CA SER A 99 26.61 8.74 -8.71
C SER A 99 25.41 9.11 -7.83
N VAL A 100 25.43 10.28 -7.18
CA VAL A 100 24.29 10.79 -6.39
C VAL A 100 23.08 11.06 -7.30
N PHE A 101 23.29 11.66 -8.47
CA PHE A 101 22.24 11.88 -9.45
C PHE A 101 21.61 10.56 -9.90
N LEU A 102 22.40 9.56 -10.30
CA LEU A 102 21.89 8.27 -10.74
C LEU A 102 21.15 7.53 -9.63
N LEU A 103 21.68 7.54 -8.41
CA LEU A 103 21.04 6.92 -7.26
C LEU A 103 19.68 7.55 -6.98
N THR A 104 19.62 8.89 -6.93
CA THR A 104 18.37 9.60 -6.68
C THR A 104 17.36 9.45 -7.81
N LEU A 105 17.81 9.42 -9.06
CA LEU A 105 16.97 9.15 -10.23
C LEU A 105 16.36 7.75 -10.17
N MET A 106 17.15 6.73 -9.81
CA MET A 106 16.67 5.36 -9.68
C MET A 106 15.73 5.19 -8.48
N CYS A 107 16.01 5.87 -7.37
CA CYS A 107 15.19 5.80 -6.16
C CYS A 107 13.92 6.66 -6.20
N MET A 108 13.86 7.69 -7.05
CA MET A 108 12.74 8.64 -7.13
C MET A 108 11.36 7.98 -7.29
N PRO A 109 11.17 6.93 -8.12
CA PRO A 109 9.86 6.30 -8.28
C PRO A 109 9.33 5.59 -7.01
N LEU A 110 10.21 5.12 -6.12
CA LEU A 110 9.80 4.35 -4.92
C LEU A 110 8.88 5.12 -3.96
N PRO A 111 9.24 6.32 -3.45
CA PRO A 111 8.37 7.07 -2.54
C PRO A 111 7.02 7.41 -3.18
N PHE A 112 6.99 7.70 -4.49
CA PHE A 112 5.72 7.98 -5.20
C PHE A 112 4.88 6.72 -5.38
N GLY A 113 5.48 5.59 -5.74
CA GLY A 113 4.78 4.30 -5.85
C GLY A 113 4.19 3.87 -4.51
N LEU A 114 4.95 3.99 -3.43
CA LEU A 114 4.46 3.72 -2.08
C LEU A 114 3.37 4.71 -1.67
N LEU A 115 3.53 6.01 -1.92
CA LEU A 115 2.50 7.00 -1.60
C LEU A 115 1.20 6.73 -2.36
N ALA A 116 1.27 6.44 -3.66
CA ALA A 116 0.12 6.09 -4.49
C ALA A 116 -0.57 4.82 -3.97
N PHE A 117 0.19 3.80 -3.59
CA PHE A 117 -0.35 2.60 -2.98
C PHE A 117 -1.07 2.89 -1.65
N HIS A 118 -0.51 3.73 -0.79
CA HIS A 118 -1.17 4.11 0.47
C HIS A 118 -2.41 5.00 0.24
N ILE A 119 -2.44 5.83 -0.80
CA ILE A 119 -3.64 6.55 -1.22
C ILE A 119 -4.72 5.56 -1.69
N TYR A 120 -4.33 4.53 -2.44
CA TYR A 120 -5.23 3.44 -2.83
C TYR A 120 -5.81 2.71 -1.60
N LEU A 121 -4.99 2.41 -0.59
CA LEU A 121 -5.46 1.78 0.66
C LEU A 121 -6.48 2.65 1.40
N ILE A 122 -6.26 3.97 1.46
CA ILE A 122 -7.22 4.93 2.03
C ILE A 122 -8.53 4.92 1.23
N TRP A 123 -8.44 4.87 -0.10
CA TRP A 123 -9.61 4.77 -0.97
C TRP A 123 -10.38 3.46 -0.77
N ALA A 124 -9.69 2.33 -0.71
CA ALA A 124 -10.29 1.02 -0.50
C ALA A 124 -10.76 0.78 0.96
N GLY A 125 -10.41 1.68 1.89
CA GLY A 125 -10.78 1.56 3.30
C GLY A 125 -10.16 0.34 3.97
N THR A 126 -8.90 0.02 3.64
CA THR A 126 -8.17 -1.14 4.16
C THR A 126 -6.76 -0.74 4.55
N THR A 127 -6.15 -1.44 5.50
CA THR A 127 -4.71 -1.37 5.78
C THR A 127 -3.93 -2.43 5.01
N THR A 128 -2.60 -2.34 4.93
CA THR A 128 -1.79 -3.41 4.32
C THR A 128 -2.00 -4.77 4.99
N SER A 129 -2.11 -4.80 6.32
CA SER A 129 -2.35 -6.04 7.06
C SER A 129 -3.75 -6.59 6.85
N GLU A 130 -4.76 -5.73 6.69
CA GLU A 130 -6.11 -6.14 6.34
C GLU A 130 -6.16 -6.72 4.92
N THR A 131 -5.46 -6.13 3.95
CA THR A 131 -5.37 -6.67 2.58
C THR A 131 -4.84 -8.10 2.56
N SER A 132 -3.81 -8.42 3.36
CA SER A 132 -3.31 -9.80 3.48
C SER A 132 -4.35 -10.75 4.10
N LYS A 133 -5.14 -10.28 5.07
CA LYS A 133 -6.25 -11.08 5.64
C LYS A 133 -7.35 -11.31 4.59
N TRP A 134 -7.63 -10.32 3.75
CA TRP A 134 -8.60 -10.45 2.68
C TRP A 134 -8.17 -11.46 1.61
N GLU A 135 -6.88 -11.54 1.28
CA GLU A 135 -6.36 -12.60 0.40
C GLU A 135 -6.62 -13.99 0.98
N MET A 136 -6.36 -14.20 2.27
CA MET A 136 -6.67 -15.48 2.95
C MET A 136 -8.17 -15.83 2.85
N TRP A 137 -9.06 -14.86 3.01
CA TRP A 137 -10.50 -15.10 2.85
C TRP A 137 -10.90 -15.42 1.41
N LYS A 138 -10.24 -14.83 0.40
CA LYS A 138 -10.47 -15.20 -1.00
C LYS A 138 -10.13 -16.66 -1.25
N ASP A 139 -9.04 -17.16 -0.65
CA ASP A 139 -8.67 -18.58 -0.74
C ASP A 139 -9.72 -19.46 -0.05
N PHE A 140 -10.20 -19.11 1.14
CA PHE A 140 -11.28 -19.84 1.80
C PHE A 140 -12.59 -19.84 1.02
N ILE A 141 -12.92 -18.74 0.33
CA ILE A 141 -14.10 -18.67 -0.55
C ILE A 141 -13.91 -19.59 -1.75
N LYS A 142 -12.74 -19.57 -2.38
CA LYS A 142 -12.39 -20.43 -3.52
C LYS A 142 -12.51 -21.91 -3.16
N ASP A 143 -12.05 -22.27 -1.96
CA ASP A 143 -12.10 -23.65 -1.44
C ASP A 143 -13.46 -24.02 -0.82
N ARG A 144 -14.46 -23.13 -0.90
CA ARG A 144 -15.83 -23.32 -0.35
C ARG A 144 -15.87 -23.54 1.17
N MET A 145 -14.88 -22.99 1.87
CA MET A 145 -14.71 -23.11 3.33
C MET A 145 -15.20 -21.87 4.09
N ALA A 146 -15.52 -20.76 3.42
CA ALA A 146 -15.99 -19.53 4.06
C ALA A 146 -17.50 -19.52 4.28
N PHE A 147 -17.93 -19.22 5.51
CA PHE A 147 -19.32 -19.10 5.92
C PHE A 147 -19.58 -17.79 6.66
N MET A 148 -20.74 -17.20 6.41
CA MET A 148 -21.22 -16.00 7.08
C MET A 148 -22.56 -16.27 7.78
N ALA A 149 -22.80 -15.58 8.88
CA ALA A 149 -24.07 -15.59 9.59
C ALA A 149 -24.37 -14.21 10.16
N ARG A 150 -25.60 -13.99 10.64
CA ARG A 150 -25.90 -12.80 11.43
C ARG A 150 -25.29 -12.91 12.82
N ARG A 151 -24.51 -11.91 13.23
CA ARG A 151 -23.83 -11.90 14.54
C ARG A 151 -24.85 -12.01 15.66
N SER A 152 -25.96 -11.27 15.58
CA SER A 152 -27.09 -11.27 16.52
C SER A 152 -27.79 -12.62 16.69
N GLN A 153 -27.67 -13.53 15.71
CA GLN A 153 -28.30 -14.86 15.75
C GLN A 153 -27.37 -15.94 16.28
N VAL A 154 -26.06 -15.67 16.33
CA VAL A 154 -25.00 -16.63 16.67
C VAL A 154 -24.37 -16.32 18.02
N TYR A 155 -24.13 -15.04 18.29
CA TYR A 155 -23.53 -14.56 19.53
C TYR A 155 -24.54 -13.81 20.38
N TYR A 156 -24.25 -13.76 21.67
CA TYR A 156 -24.95 -12.86 22.58
C TYR A 156 -24.69 -11.40 22.21
N PRO A 157 -25.65 -10.49 22.46
CA PRO A 157 -25.43 -9.07 22.27
C PRO A 157 -24.19 -8.63 23.08
N PRO A 158 -23.33 -7.77 22.50
CA PRO A 158 -22.13 -7.32 23.19
C PRO A 158 -22.50 -6.54 24.44
N ASP A 159 -21.79 -6.81 25.53
CA ASP A 159 -21.88 -6.02 26.76
C ASP A 159 -21.20 -4.65 26.53
N PRO A 160 -21.92 -3.52 26.61
CA PRO A 160 -21.33 -2.20 26.44
C PRO A 160 -20.22 -1.87 27.44
N ALA A 161 -20.20 -2.55 28.59
CA ALA A 161 -19.12 -2.40 29.57
C ALA A 161 -17.80 -3.05 29.11
N VAL A 162 -17.87 -4.04 28.21
CA VAL A 162 -16.71 -4.79 27.70
C VAL A 162 -16.30 -4.29 26.30
N GLU A 163 -17.25 -4.12 25.40
CA GLU A 163 -17.04 -3.61 24.04
C GLU A 163 -17.66 -2.21 23.93
N PRO A 164 -16.93 -1.14 24.30
CA PRO A 164 -17.46 0.21 24.19
C PRO A 164 -17.69 0.57 22.73
N GLU A 165 -18.67 1.44 22.48
CA GLU A 165 -18.89 1.95 21.14
C GLU A 165 -17.67 2.78 20.71
N VAL A 166 -16.98 2.28 19.69
CA VAL A 166 -15.80 2.90 19.12
C VAL A 166 -16.13 3.48 17.75
N ARG A 167 -15.50 4.61 17.43
CA ARG A 167 -15.62 5.28 16.13
C ARG A 167 -15.26 4.38 14.94
N TRP A 168 -14.46 3.36 15.18
CA TRP A 168 -14.03 2.37 14.18
C TRP A 168 -13.72 1.07 14.91
N PRO A 169 -14.07 -0.11 14.36
CA PRO A 169 -14.65 -0.37 13.03
C PRO A 169 -16.12 0.07 12.86
N VAL A 170 -16.62 0.04 11.62
CA VAL A 170 -18.05 0.08 11.31
C VAL A 170 -18.71 -1.13 11.96
N VAL A 171 -19.83 -0.90 12.67
CA VAL A 171 -20.58 -1.99 13.29
C VAL A 171 -21.35 -2.71 12.20
N SER A 172 -21.16 -4.03 12.10
CA SER A 172 -21.89 -4.90 11.17
C SER A 172 -22.50 -6.06 11.94
N ASP A 173 -23.73 -6.44 11.58
CA ASP A 173 -24.38 -7.65 12.07
C ASP A 173 -23.91 -8.90 11.29
N GLN A 174 -22.74 -8.87 10.66
CA GLN A 174 -22.16 -10.00 9.95
C GLN A 174 -21.01 -10.61 10.74
N THR A 175 -21.01 -11.92 10.92
CA THR A 175 -19.85 -12.70 11.38
C THR A 175 -19.36 -13.59 10.26
N LEU A 176 -18.04 -13.75 10.15
CA LEU A 176 -17.38 -14.56 9.14
C LEU A 176 -16.51 -15.62 9.82
N ARG A 177 -16.65 -16.89 9.40
CA ARG A 177 -15.93 -18.04 9.96
C ARG A 177 -15.57 -19.02 8.84
N CYS A 178 -14.57 -19.87 9.08
CA CYS A 178 -14.22 -20.96 8.18
C CYS A 178 -14.55 -22.32 8.80
N THR A 179 -14.73 -23.35 7.98
CA THR A 179 -14.82 -24.75 8.44
C THR A 179 -13.68 -25.57 7.86
N ASN A 180 -13.22 -26.57 8.61
CA ASN A 180 -12.31 -27.57 8.07
C ASN A 180 -13.01 -28.36 6.96
N GLN A 181 -12.35 -28.52 5.81
CA GLN A 181 -12.83 -29.32 4.67
C GLN A 181 -14.10 -28.79 3.97
N GLY A 182 -14.54 -27.56 4.23
CA GLY A 182 -15.68 -26.93 3.52
C GLY A 182 -17.05 -27.53 3.79
N LYS A 183 -17.15 -28.41 4.80
CA LYS A 183 -18.42 -28.96 5.28
C LYS A 183 -19.27 -27.87 5.90
N HIS A 184 -20.59 -27.97 5.73
CA HIS A 184 -21.51 -27.00 6.32
C HIS A 184 -21.48 -27.07 7.86
N PRO A 185 -21.50 -25.94 8.58
CA PRO A 185 -21.69 -25.93 10.04
C PRO A 185 -22.93 -26.73 10.46
N ARG A 186 -22.81 -27.51 11.54
CA ARG A 186 -23.87 -28.36 12.10
C ARG A 186 -24.19 -27.98 13.54
N LEU A 187 -25.44 -28.17 13.95
CA LEU A 187 -25.89 -27.83 15.31
C LEU A 187 -25.02 -28.51 16.37
N GLY A 188 -24.61 -27.74 17.39
CA GLY A 188 -23.64 -28.20 18.39
C GLY A 188 -22.17 -27.94 18.03
N TYR A 189 -21.90 -27.16 16.98
CA TYR A 189 -20.53 -26.72 16.66
C TYR A 189 -19.90 -25.90 17.81
N LEU A 190 -18.58 -25.90 17.85
CA LEU A 190 -17.77 -25.08 18.77
C LEU A 190 -16.94 -24.08 17.97
N PHE A 191 -16.61 -22.95 18.59
CA PHE A 191 -15.68 -21.99 18.01
C PHE A 191 -14.25 -22.25 18.51
N ASN A 192 -13.31 -22.30 17.58
CA ASN A 192 -11.91 -22.16 17.91
C ASN A 192 -11.51 -20.68 17.78
N ASP A 193 -11.42 -19.99 18.91
CA ASP A 193 -11.12 -18.56 18.96
C ASP A 193 -9.71 -18.21 18.45
N LEU A 194 -8.81 -19.19 18.34
CA LEU A 194 -7.44 -18.97 17.84
C LEU A 194 -7.38 -18.87 16.31
N ASN A 195 -8.23 -19.61 15.60
CA ASN A 195 -8.11 -19.82 14.14
C ASN A 195 -9.36 -19.44 13.33
N TYR A 196 -10.35 -18.77 13.94
CA TYR A 196 -11.62 -18.40 13.28
C TYR A 196 -12.41 -19.59 12.71
N GLU A 197 -12.10 -20.79 13.19
CA GLU A 197 -12.60 -22.06 12.68
C GLU A 197 -13.84 -22.49 13.48
N ILE A 198 -14.84 -23.00 12.75
CA ILE A 198 -15.98 -23.72 13.30
C ILE A 198 -15.57 -25.20 13.37
N VAL A 199 -15.45 -25.71 14.60
CA VAL A 199 -15.20 -27.11 14.87
C VAL A 199 -16.54 -27.84 14.86
N LEU A 200 -16.68 -28.79 13.94
CA LEU A 200 -17.89 -29.59 13.80
C LEU A 200 -18.05 -30.53 15.01
N PRO A 201 -19.30 -30.80 15.43
CA PRO A 201 -19.56 -31.78 16.48
C PRO A 201 -19.07 -33.18 16.07
N ASN A 202 -18.73 -34.01 17.06
CA ASN A 202 -18.34 -35.40 16.82
C ASN A 202 -19.48 -36.28 16.28
N ASP A 203 -20.72 -35.80 16.37
CA ASP A 203 -21.92 -36.46 15.84
C ASP A 203 -22.00 -36.29 14.32
N PRO A 204 -21.83 -37.37 13.52
CA PRO A 204 -21.87 -37.32 12.07
C PRO A 204 -23.28 -37.16 11.48
N ASP A 205 -24.34 -37.26 12.29
CA ASP A 205 -25.75 -37.11 11.86
C ASP A 205 -26.37 -35.78 12.34
N ALA A 206 -25.61 -34.96 13.06
CA ALA A 206 -26.07 -33.65 13.52
C ALA A 206 -26.57 -32.80 12.33
N PRO A 207 -27.78 -32.21 12.41
CA PRO A 207 -28.36 -31.43 11.31
C PRO A 207 -27.54 -30.17 11.02
N GLU A 208 -27.55 -29.74 9.75
CA GLU A 208 -26.90 -28.50 9.31
C GLU A 208 -27.57 -27.27 9.95
N ASP A 209 -26.77 -26.33 10.43
CA ASP A 209 -27.26 -25.09 11.00
C ASP A 209 -27.48 -24.04 9.88
N LEU A 210 -28.74 -23.87 9.49
CA LEU A 210 -29.16 -22.98 8.42
C LEU A 210 -28.89 -21.48 8.67
N ARG A 211 -28.49 -21.09 9.89
CA ARG A 211 -28.05 -19.70 10.17
C ARG A 211 -26.76 -19.34 9.42
N TRP A 212 -25.94 -20.35 9.11
CA TRP A 212 -24.73 -20.17 8.34
C TRP A 212 -25.02 -20.28 6.84
N VAL A 213 -24.53 -19.31 6.10
CA VAL A 213 -24.63 -19.25 4.64
C VAL A 213 -23.22 -19.25 4.07
N ARG A 214 -22.96 -20.11 3.08
CA ARG A 214 -21.68 -20.15 2.39
C ARG A 214 -21.47 -18.86 1.59
N VAL A 215 -20.32 -18.22 1.79
CA VAL A 215 -19.91 -17.03 1.04
C VAL A 215 -19.47 -17.45 -0.35
N ARG A 216 -20.02 -16.82 -1.41
CA ARG A 216 -19.66 -17.15 -2.79
C ARG A 216 -18.70 -16.16 -3.41
N HIS A 217 -18.81 -14.89 -3.02
CA HIS A 217 -18.00 -13.81 -3.54
C HIS A 217 -17.58 -12.85 -2.45
N MET A 218 -16.40 -12.24 -2.62
CA MET A 218 -15.87 -11.24 -1.69
C MET A 218 -16.78 -10.03 -1.51
N ARG A 219 -17.61 -9.70 -2.52
CA ARG A 219 -18.60 -8.61 -2.45
C ARG A 219 -19.68 -8.80 -1.38
N GLU A 220 -19.88 -10.04 -0.90
CA GLU A 220 -20.85 -10.35 0.16
C GLU A 220 -20.27 -10.05 1.55
N VAL A 221 -18.95 -9.91 1.65
CA VAL A 221 -18.25 -9.65 2.90
C VAL A 221 -18.18 -8.16 3.14
N VAL A 222 -18.67 -7.72 4.30
CA VAL A 222 -18.66 -6.31 4.69
C VAL A 222 -17.23 -5.91 5.05
N ASN A 223 -16.71 -4.88 4.38
CA ASN A 223 -15.49 -4.23 4.82
C ASN A 223 -15.80 -3.34 6.03
N LEU A 224 -15.61 -3.90 7.22
CA LEU A 224 -15.77 -3.22 8.52
C LEU A 224 -14.94 -1.93 8.65
N TYR A 225 -13.90 -1.78 7.85
CA TYR A 225 -12.92 -0.72 8.00
C TYR A 225 -13.09 0.43 7.01
N ASP A 226 -13.97 0.26 6.03
CA ASP A 226 -14.27 1.28 5.03
C ASP A 226 -15.40 2.21 5.50
N MET A 227 -15.07 3.49 5.67
CA MET A 227 -16.01 4.55 6.02
C MET A 227 -16.35 5.43 4.80
N GLY A 228 -15.90 5.03 3.60
CA GLY A 228 -15.87 5.85 2.40
C GLY A 228 -14.63 6.74 2.33
N PHE A 229 -14.13 6.96 1.11
CA PHE A 229 -12.83 7.63 0.86
C PHE A 229 -12.63 8.94 1.65
N LYS A 230 -13.64 9.82 1.69
CA LYS A 230 -13.55 11.11 2.40
C LYS A 230 -13.30 10.93 3.90
N ASN A 231 -14.01 9.97 4.52
CA ASN A 231 -13.89 9.69 5.95
C ASN A 231 -12.62 8.91 6.26
N ASN A 232 -12.23 7.98 5.38
CA ASN A 232 -10.96 7.26 5.48
C ASN A 232 -9.77 8.24 5.40
N LEU A 233 -9.82 9.21 4.49
CA LEU A 233 -8.77 10.23 4.34
C LEU A 233 -8.69 11.13 5.56
N ARG A 234 -9.83 11.60 6.08
CA ARG A 234 -9.88 12.37 7.32
C ARG A 234 -9.30 11.59 8.51
N ASP A 235 -9.68 10.31 8.69
CA ASP A 235 -9.10 9.48 9.75
C ASP A 235 -7.60 9.25 9.56
N ALA A 236 -7.15 8.99 8.34
CA ALA A 236 -5.75 8.82 7.99
C ALA A 236 -4.89 10.05 8.32
N LEU A 237 -5.47 11.25 8.19
CA LEU A 237 -4.85 12.53 8.53
C LEU A 237 -5.06 12.95 10.00
N ALA A 238 -5.66 12.09 10.82
CA ALA A 238 -6.06 12.35 12.20
C ALA A 238 -6.94 13.61 12.35
N MET A 239 -7.79 13.85 11.35
CA MET A 239 -8.86 14.85 11.40
C MET A 239 -10.13 14.24 11.98
N ASP A 240 -11.03 15.11 12.44
CA ASP A 240 -12.31 14.66 12.92
C ASP A 240 -13.18 14.10 11.77
N VAL A 241 -13.89 13.01 12.04
CA VAL A 241 -14.76 12.32 11.09
C VAL A 241 -16.12 12.29 11.74
N ASP A 242 -17.03 13.04 11.14
CA ASP A 242 -18.45 12.96 11.45
C ASP A 242 -19.02 11.71 10.77
N LEU A 243 -19.33 10.70 11.56
CA LEU A 243 -19.97 9.47 11.09
C LEU A 243 -21.50 9.56 11.11
N GLY A 244 -22.08 10.72 11.46
CA GLY A 244 -23.53 10.93 11.49
C GLY A 244 -24.27 9.95 12.41
N ARG A 245 -23.62 9.49 13.49
CA ARG A 245 -24.21 8.65 14.53
C ARG A 245 -24.43 9.46 15.79
#